data_AF-A0A5P9HC19-F1
#
_entry.id   AF-A0A5P9HC19-F1
#
_cell.length_a   1.000
_cell.length_b   1.000
_cell.length_c   1.000
_cell.angle_alpha   90.00
_cell.angle_beta   90.00
_cell.angle_gamma   90.00
#
_symmetry.space_group_name_H-M   'P 1'
#
loop_
_entity.id
_entity.type
_entity.pdbx_description
1 polymer ?
#
loop_
_entity_poly.entity_id
_entity_poly.type
_entity_poly.pdbx_seq_one_letter_code
_entity_poly.pdbx_strand_id
1 'polypeptide(L)' 'MTPCPAALSRLTDGTGKDVVLTMDDWAGQYHRCATRHNGLIQALEERP' A
#
# COMPACT_ATOMS: atom_id res chain seq x y z
N MET A 1 0.73 9.53 -11.99
CA MET A 1 1.20 8.64 -10.90
C MET A 1 0.25 8.85 -9.72
N THR A 2 -0.41 7.81 -9.24
CA THR A 2 -1.40 7.96 -8.16
C THR A 2 -0.70 8.02 -6.79
N PRO A 3 -0.99 9.02 -5.95
CA PRO A 3 -0.46 9.08 -4.59
C PRO A 3 -0.82 7.84 -3.79
N CYS A 4 0.05 7.48 -2.83
CA CYS A 4 -0.32 6.48 -1.83
C CYS A 4 -1.45 7.01 -0.95
N PRO A 5 -2.37 6.14 -0.49
CA PRO A 5 -3.32 6.51 0.54
C PRO A 5 -2.58 7.03 1.78
N ALA A 6 -3.06 8.14 2.34
CA ALA A 6 -2.48 8.71 3.56
C ALA A 6 -2.83 7.91 4.83
N ALA A 7 -3.90 7.11 4.76
CA ALA A 7 -4.34 6.24 5.83
C ALA A 7 -4.96 4.97 5.24
N LEU A 8 -4.89 3.88 6.00
CA LEU A 8 -5.58 2.64 5.68
C LEU A 8 -7.10 2.82 5.92
N SER A 9 -7.90 2.11 5.13
CA SER A 9 -9.32 1.94 5.42
C SER A 9 -9.50 1.38 6.84
N ARG A 10 -10.56 1.76 7.55
CA ARG A 10 -10.83 1.15 8.86
C ARG A 10 -11.13 -0.34 8.68
N LEU A 11 -10.75 -1.14 9.67
CA LEU A 11 -11.29 -2.49 9.79
C LEU A 11 -12.81 -2.39 9.79
N THR A 12 -13.44 -3.15 8.89
CA THR A 12 -14.88 -3.30 8.94
C THR A 12 -15.21 -3.96 10.28
N ASP A 13 -16.22 -3.44 10.97
CA ASP A 13 -16.81 -3.99 12.20
C ASP A 13 -17.54 -5.32 11.97
N GLY A 14 -17.42 -5.88 10.75
CA GLY A 14 -17.99 -7.13 10.31
C GLY A 14 -17.23 -8.36 10.78
N THR A 15 -17.77 -9.50 10.35
CA THR A 15 -17.32 -10.86 10.70
C THR A 15 -15.82 -11.09 10.47
N GLY A 16 -15.27 -12.17 11.01
CA GLY A 16 -13.85 -12.52 10.78
C GLY A 16 -13.45 -12.59 9.30
N LYS A 17 -14.39 -12.89 8.39
CA LYS A 17 -14.18 -12.83 6.94
C LYS A 17 -13.88 -11.41 6.45
N ASP A 18 -14.60 -10.42 6.96
CA ASP A 18 -14.47 -9.02 6.54
C ASP A 18 -13.13 -8.43 7.01
N VAL A 19 -12.66 -8.85 8.19
CA VAL A 19 -11.31 -8.55 8.69
C VAL A 19 -10.24 -9.09 7.74
N VAL A 20 -10.33 -10.36 7.34
CA VAL A 20 -9.34 -10.98 6.43
C VAL A 20 -9.31 -10.27 5.08
N LEU A 21 -10.48 -9.96 4.49
CA LEU A 21 -10.54 -9.22 3.22
C LEU A 21 -9.94 -7.82 3.34
N THR A 22 -10.18 -7.13 4.47
CA THR A 22 -9.60 -5.81 4.72
C THR A 22 -8.08 -5.87 4.84
N MET A 23 -7.55 -6.89 5.52
CA MET A 23 -6.10 -7.10 5.64
C MET A 23 -5.44 -7.41 4.29
N ASP A 24 -6.08 -8.20 3.44
CA ASP A 24 -5.60 -8.49 2.08
C ASP A 24 -5.53 -7.21 1.23
N ASP A 25 -6.57 -6.38 1.28
CA ASP A 25 -6.58 -5.08 0.60
C ASP A 25 -5.45 -4.17 1.09
N TRP A 26 -5.24 -4.08 2.41
CA TRP A 26 -4.12 -3.31 2.97
C TRP A 26 -2.76 -3.80 2.48
N ALA A 27 -2.55 -5.12 2.44
CA ALA A 27 -1.31 -5.71 1.93
C ALA A 27 -1.08 -5.34 0.46
N GLY A 28 -2.12 -5.40 -0.37
CA GLY A 28 -2.06 -4.98 -1.76
C GLY A 28 -1.76 -3.49 -1.93
N GLN A 29 -2.37 -2.62 -1.11
CA GLN A 29 -2.09 -1.18 -1.10
C GLN A 29 -0.65 -0.88 -0.72
N TYR A 30 -0.15 -1.51 0.35
CA TYR A 30 1.24 -1.37 0.81
C TYR A 30 2.22 -1.82 -0.28
N HIS A 31 2.03 -3.01 -0.85
CA HIS A 31 2.93 -3.57 -1.86
C HIS A 31 3.08 -2.62 -3.05
N ARG A 32 1.96 -2.15 -3.63
CA ARG A 32 1.99 -1.21 -4.77
C ARG A 32 2.72 0.08 -4.42
N CYS A 33 2.52 0.59 -3.21
CA CYS A 33 3.15 1.81 -2.72
C CYS A 33 4.66 1.65 -2.55
N ALA A 34 5.09 0.59 -1.89
CA ALA A 34 6.50 0.27 -1.70
C ALA A 34 7.23 0.12 -3.04
N THR A 35 6.65 -0.59 -4.01
CA THR A 35 7.26 -0.74 -5.35
C THR A 35 7.52 0.60 -6.02
N ARG A 36 6.54 1.52 -6.01
CA ARG A 36 6.71 2.84 -6.63
C ARG A 36 7.73 3.70 -5.90
N HIS A 37 7.68 3.71 -4.57
CA HIS A 37 8.59 4.49 -3.74
C HIS A 37 10.03 4.01 -3.90
N ASN A 38 10.25 2.70 -3.83
CA ASN A 38 11.59 2.12 -3.97
C ASN A 38 12.13 2.32 -5.39
N GLY A 39 11.29 2.20 -6.42
CA GLY A 39 11.68 2.53 -7.79
C GLY A 39 12.08 4.01 -7.96
N LEU A 40 11.40 4.93 -7.27
CA LEU A 40 11.80 6.34 -7.27
C LEU A 40 13.13 6.56 -6.54
N ILE A 41 13.34 5.95 -5.37
CA ILE A 41 14.62 6.03 -4.64
C ILE A 41 15.75 5.55 -5.54
N GLN A 42 15.61 4.36 -6.12
CA GLN A 42 16.63 3.79 -7.00
C GLN A 42 16.95 4.73 -8.17
N ALA A 43 15.92 5.25 -8.84
CA ALA A 43 16.11 6.18 -9.95
C ALA A 43 16.79 7.51 -9.52
N LEU A 44 16.67 7.92 -8.25
CA LEU A 44 17.36 9.10 -7.72
C LEU A 44 18.81 8.79 -7.35
N GLU A 45 19.09 7.62 -6.79
CA GLU A 45 20.44 7.15 -6.44
C GLU A 45 21.30 6.90 -7.67
N GLU A 46 20.69 6.47 -8.78
CA GLU A 46 21.36 6.25 -10.07
C GLU A 46 21.57 7.55 -10.88
N ARG A 47 21.19 8.72 -10.36
CA ARG A 47 21.45 10.00 -11.04
C ARG A 47 22.93 10.37 -10.97
N PRO A 48 23.56 10.72 -12.10
CA PRO A 48 24.96 11.16 -12.15
C PRO A 48 25.17 12.53 -11.51
#